data_AF-A0A933UNV2-F1
#
_entry.id   AF-A0A933UNV2-F1
#
_cell.length_a   1.000
_cell.length_b   1.000
_cell.length_c   1.000
_cell.angle_alpha   90.00
_cell.angle_beta   90.00
_cell.angle_gamma   90.00
#
_symmetry.space_group_name_H-M   'P 1'
#
loop_
_entity.id
_entity.type
_entity.pdbx_description
1 polymer ?
#
loop_
_entity_poly.entity_id
_entity_poly.type
_entity_poly.pdbx_seq_one_letter_code
_entity_poly.pdbx_strand_id
1 'polypeptide(L)'
;MSLHSHAVPRTTHTMNLDQVAEINERLPTAGLSTSDVGVESPAGVLAEIVLEGSPTFGYLWARLRAGGQEAGRVLLHTEHLKAISRALHLPHHHWGL
;
A
#
# COMPACT_ATOMS: atom_id res chain seq x y z
N MET A 1 -1.13 -26.57 27.73
CA MET A 1 -0.17 -26.84 26.65
C MET A 1 0.05 -25.54 25.91
N SER A 2 1.19 -24.89 26.12
CA SER A 2 1.50 -23.59 25.50
C SER A 2 1.82 -23.79 24.02
N LEU A 3 0.98 -23.22 23.15
CA LEU A 3 1.31 -23.03 21.75
C LEU A 3 2.44 -22.00 21.70
N HIS A 4 3.64 -22.46 21.36
CA HIS A 4 4.76 -21.59 21.06
C HIS A 4 4.34 -20.72 19.87
N SER A 5 4.09 -19.43 20.14
CA SER A 5 3.95 -18.40 19.12
C SER A 5 5.25 -18.40 18.32
N HIS A 6 5.23 -19.02 17.14
CA HIS A 6 6.34 -18.94 16.19
C HIS A 6 6.34 -17.52 15.67
N ALA A 7 7.10 -16.64 16.33
CA ALA A 7 7.39 -15.31 15.83
C ALA A 7 8.27 -15.49 14.58
N VAL A 8 7.64 -15.52 13.41
CA VAL A 8 8.35 -15.46 12.14
C VAL A 8 9.19 -14.18 12.16
N PRO A 9 10.51 -14.24 11.91
CA PRO A 9 11.33 -13.04 11.88
C PRO A 9 10.75 -12.08 10.84
N ARG A 10 10.44 -10.85 11.26
CA ARG A 10 9.93 -9.82 10.36
C ARG A 10 11.01 -9.49 9.34
N THR A 11 10.78 -9.91 8.11
CA THR A 11 11.57 -9.49 6.96
C THR A 11 11.01 -8.19 6.39
N THR A 12 11.79 -7.45 5.60
CA THR A 12 11.31 -6.26 4.88
C THR A 12 10.04 -6.55 4.09
N HIS A 13 9.92 -7.75 3.51
CA HIS A 13 8.73 -8.18 2.78
C HIS A 13 7.52 -8.36 3.70
N THR A 14 7.69 -9.02 4.84
CA THR A 14 6.63 -9.20 5.84
C THR A 14 6.18 -7.84 6.41
N MET A 15 7.13 -6.94 6.69
CA MET A 15 6.85 -5.59 7.17
C MET A 15 6.06 -4.77 6.13
N ASN A 16 6.44 -4.86 4.84
CA ASN A 16 5.71 -4.20 3.77
C ASN A 16 4.27 -4.70 3.66
N LEU A 17 4.03 -6.00 3.84
CA LEU A 17 2.68 -6.58 3.79
C LEU A 17 1.79 -6.09 4.93
N ASP A 18 2.30 -6.06 6.16
CA ASP A 18 1.56 -5.53 7.32
C ASP A 18 1.20 -4.05 7.10
N GLN A 19 2.15 -3.24 6.62
CA GLN A 19 1.93 -1.82 6.32
C GLN A 19 0.95 -1.60 5.15
N VAL A 20 0.98 -2.46 4.12
CA VAL A 20 0.02 -2.42 3.00
C VAL A 20 -1.40 -2.73 3.49
N ALA A 21 -1.56 -3.70 4.39
CA ALA A 21 -2.85 -4.02 4.99
C ALA A 21 -3.41 -2.81 5.74
N GLU A 22 -2.61 -2.15 6.59
CA GLU A 22 -3.03 -0.96 7.32
C GLU A 22 -3.38 0.22 6.40
N ILE A 23 -2.65 0.39 5.29
CA ILE A 23 -3.02 1.37 4.25
C ILE A 23 -4.41 1.05 3.68
N ASN A 24 -4.66 -0.20 3.29
CA ASN A 24 -5.91 -0.61 2.66
C ASN A 24 -7.12 -0.48 3.60
N GLU A 25 -6.94 -0.59 4.91
CA GLU A 25 -7.99 -0.34 5.89
C GLU A 25 -8.38 1.15 5.95
N ARG A 26 -7.41 2.07 5.76
CA ARG A 26 -7.64 3.51 5.86
C ARG A 26 -7.99 4.19 4.53
N LEU A 27 -7.50 3.67 3.40
CA LEU A 27 -7.71 4.24 2.06
C LEU A 27 -9.18 4.57 1.75
N PRO A 28 -10.16 3.69 2.01
CA PRO A 28 -11.57 3.95 1.71
C PRO A 28 -12.14 5.17 2.43
N THR A 29 -11.61 5.48 3.62
CA THR A 29 -12.05 6.64 4.43
C THR A 29 -11.35 7.94 4.07
N ALA A 30 -10.11 7.87 3.57
CA ALA A 30 -9.31 9.05 3.26
C ALA A 30 -9.55 9.59 1.85
N GLY A 31 -9.87 8.72 0.88
CA GLY A 31 -10.18 9.13 -0.49
C GLY A 31 -8.99 9.79 -1.23
N LEU A 32 -7.78 9.27 -1.02
CA LEU A 32 -6.56 9.83 -1.63
C LEU A 32 -6.59 9.73 -3.16
N SER A 33 -6.22 10.80 -3.84
CA SER A 33 -6.06 10.84 -5.30
C SER A 33 -4.65 10.49 -5.74
N THR A 34 -4.45 10.24 -7.03
CA THR A 34 -3.12 10.04 -7.63
C THR A 34 -2.17 11.22 -7.42
N SER A 35 -2.70 12.45 -7.37
CA SER A 35 -1.91 13.66 -7.13
C SER A 35 -1.39 13.77 -5.70
N ASP A 36 -2.15 13.28 -4.71
CA ASP A 36 -1.75 13.31 -3.29
C ASP A 36 -0.48 12.47 -3.02
N VAL A 37 -0.19 11.54 -3.93
CA VAL A 37 0.89 10.56 -3.79
C VAL A 37 1.98 10.72 -4.85
N GLY A 38 1.92 11.80 -5.63
CA GLY A 38 2.94 12.16 -6.63
C GLY A 38 2.95 11.24 -7.86
N VAL A 39 1.83 10.61 -8.21
CA VAL A 39 1.74 9.70 -9.35
C VAL A 39 1.16 10.43 -10.57
N GLU A 40 1.92 10.50 -11.65
CA GLU A 40 1.45 10.96 -12.97
C GLU A 40 0.65 9.84 -13.66
N SER A 41 -0.63 9.74 -13.32
CA SER A 41 -1.57 8.72 -13.81
C SER A 41 -2.95 9.33 -14.08
N PRO A 42 -3.82 8.68 -14.90
CA PRO A 42 -5.23 9.05 -15.03
C PRO A 42 -5.89 9.41 -13.70
N ALA A 43 -6.73 10.45 -13.74
CA ALA A 43 -7.45 10.97 -12.58
C ALA A 43 -8.30 9.86 -11.93
N GLY A 44 -8.09 9.65 -10.63
CA GLY A 44 -8.81 8.64 -9.86
C GLY A 44 -8.39 8.67 -8.39
N VAL A 45 -9.22 8.05 -7.55
CA VAL A 45 -8.92 7.84 -6.13
C VAL A 45 -8.31 6.46 -5.93
N LEU A 46 -7.28 6.37 -5.09
CA LEU A 46 -6.68 5.13 -4.65
C LEU A 46 -7.72 4.34 -3.86
N ALA A 47 -8.07 3.17 -4.37
CA ALA A 47 -9.05 2.28 -3.75
C ALA A 47 -8.38 1.18 -2.92
N GLU A 48 -7.27 0.64 -3.42
CA GLU A 48 -6.58 -0.52 -2.84
C GLU A 48 -5.14 -0.58 -3.35
N ILE A 49 -4.21 -1.04 -2.52
CA ILE A 49 -2.89 -1.50 -2.93
C ILE A 49 -2.89 -3.03 -3.02
N VAL A 50 -2.51 -3.57 -4.16
CA VAL A 50 -2.38 -5.01 -4.40
C VAL A 50 -0.94 -5.40 -4.65
N LEU A 51 -0.52 -6.55 -4.11
CA LEU A 51 0.75 -7.18 -4.42
C LEU A 51 0.56 -8.16 -5.57
N GLU A 52 1.32 -8.02 -6.64
CA GLU A 52 1.32 -8.94 -7.78
C GLU A 52 2.75 -9.44 -8.04
N GLY A 53 2.91 -10.75 -8.25
CA GLY A 53 4.20 -11.38 -8.53
C GLY A 53 4.66 -12.35 -7.44
N SER A 54 5.95 -12.67 -7.46
CA SER A 54 6.55 -13.59 -6.48
C SER A 54 6.55 -12.96 -5.09
N PRO A 55 6.29 -13.72 -4.01
CA PRO A 55 6.44 -13.23 -2.64
C PRO A 55 7.85 -12.67 -2.33
N THR A 56 8.86 -13.13 -3.08
CA THR A 56 10.26 -12.68 -2.95
C THR A 56 10.54 -11.41 -3.75
N PHE A 57 9.78 -11.15 -4.82
CA PHE A 57 9.99 -10.02 -5.74
C PHE A 57 8.64 -9.56 -6.29
N GLY A 58 7.78 -9.07 -5.40
CA GLY A 58 6.45 -8.63 -5.75
C GLY A 58 6.43 -7.15 -6.10
N TYR A 59 5.53 -6.79 -7.01
CA TYR A 59 5.25 -5.41 -7.38
C TYR A 59 3.98 -4.94 -6.66
N LEU A 60 4.04 -3.76 -6.07
CA LEU A 60 2.88 -3.13 -5.45
C LEU A 60 2.19 -2.23 -6.46
N TRP A 61 0.89 -2.40 -6.61
CA TRP A 61 0.06 -1.61 -7.52
C TRP A 61 -1.04 -0.92 -6.75
N ALA A 62 -1.28 0.37 -7.00
CA ALA A 62 -2.50 1.03 -6.55
C ALA A 62 -3.59 0.85 -7.61
N ARG A 63 -4.71 0.25 -7.22
CA ARG A 63 -5.95 0.24 -8.01
C ARG A 63 -6.67 1.55 -7.81
N LEU A 64 -7.10 2.15 -8.91
CA LEU A 64 -7.78 3.43 -8.94
C LEU A 64 -9.28 3.22 -9.17
N ARG A 65 -10.09 4.07 -8.56
CA ARG A 65 -11.52 4.19 -8.86
C ARG A 65 -11.87 5.60 -9.31
N ALA A 66 -12.81 5.69 -10.25
CA ALA A 66 -13.43 6.95 -10.67
C ALA A 66 -14.91 6.70 -10.90
N GLY A 67 -15.79 7.53 -10.35
CA GLY A 67 -17.25 7.33 -10.48
C GLY A 67 -17.75 5.97 -9.97
N GLY A 68 -17.09 5.39 -8.97
CA GLY A 68 -17.44 4.07 -8.41
C GLY A 68 -17.01 2.86 -9.25
N GLN A 69 -16.36 3.06 -10.40
CA GLN A 69 -15.82 1.99 -11.25
C GLN A 69 -14.30 1.95 -11.17
N GLU A 70 -13.70 0.81 -11.51
CA GLU A 70 -12.25 0.71 -11.65
C GLU A 70 -11.78 1.57 -12.82
N ALA A 71 -10.84 2.48 -12.55
CA ALA A 71 -10.30 3.43 -13.53
C ALA A 71 -8.93 3.00 -14.07
N GLY A 72 -8.25 2.09 -13.38
CA GLY A 72 -6.94 1.57 -13.79
C GLY A 72 -6.07 1.17 -12.60
N ARG A 73 -4.79 0.93 -12.87
CA ARG A 73 -3.79 0.64 -11.85
C ARG A 73 -2.47 1.34 -12.15
N VAL A 74 -1.74 1.68 -11.09
CA VAL A 74 -0.44 2.35 -11.17
C VAL A 74 0.59 1.56 -10.39
N LEU A 75 1.82 1.46 -10.90
CA LEU A 75 2.91 0.84 -10.15
C LEU A 75 3.35 1.79 -9.02
N LEU A 76 3.46 1.25 -7.80
CA LEU A 76 3.91 1.99 -6.63
C LEU A 76 5.38 1.72 -6.35
N HIS A 77 6.12 2.81 -6.17
CA HIS A 77 7.50 2.81 -5.71
C HIS A 77 7.56 3.27 -4.25
N THR A 78 8.73 3.12 -3.63
CA THR A 78 8.99 3.48 -2.23
C THR A 78 8.51 4.89 -1.88
N GLU A 79 8.76 5.87 -2.75
CA GLU A 79 8.35 7.26 -2.50
C GLU A 79 6.83 7.44 -2.52
N HIS A 80 6.11 6.73 -3.40
CA HIS A 80 4.65 6.74 -3.40
C HIS A 80 4.09 6.13 -2.10
N LEU A 81 4.69 5.04 -1.61
CA LEU A 81 4.27 4.39 -0.36
C LEU A 81 4.53 5.28 0.88
N LYS A 82 5.66 6.00 0.89
CA LYS A 82 5.94 7.05 1.89
C LYS A 82 4.91 8.17 1.84
N ALA A 83 4.57 8.66 0.64
CA ALA A 83 3.57 9.71 0.46
C ALA A 83 2.18 9.27 0.95
N ILE A 84 1.75 8.05 0.59
CA ILE A 84 0.49 7.45 1.06
C ILE A 84 0.48 7.36 2.59
N SER A 85 1.55 6.83 3.19
CA SER A 85 1.62 6.68 4.65
C SER A 85 1.59 8.03 5.36
N ARG A 86 2.26 9.04 4.81
CA ARG A 86 2.20 10.41 5.33
C ARG A 86 0.79 10.99 5.23
N ALA A 87 0.12 10.83 4.09
CA ALA A 87 -1.24 11.33 3.87
C ALA A 87 -2.25 10.64 4.81
N LEU A 88 -2.05 9.36 5.12
CA LEU A 88 -2.86 8.59 6.06
C LEU A 88 -2.46 8.74 7.54
N HIS A 89 -1.48 9.60 7.84
CA HIS A 89 -0.94 9.82 9.18
C HIS A 89 -0.47 8.51 9.85
N LEU A 90 0.35 7.74 9.13
CA LEU A 90 0.94 6.46 9.53
C LEU A 90 2.46 6.63 9.81
N PRO A 91 2.86 7.24 10.94
CA PRO A 91 4.25 7.61 11.20
C PRO A 91 5.17 6.42 11.50
N HIS A 92 4.61 5.26 11.82
CA HIS A 92 5.34 4.02 12.13
C HIS A 92 5.69 3.20 10.88
N HIS A 93 5.24 3.63 9.70
CA HIS A 93 5.54 2.94 8.47
C HIS A 93 6.99 3.18 8.04
N HIS A 94 7.69 2.09 7.74
CA HIS A 94 9.04 2.13 7.22
C HIS A 94 9.03 1.55 5.80
N TRP A 95 9.42 2.36 4.82
CA TRP A 95 9.46 1.94 3.41
C TRP A 95 10.87 2.03 2.87
N GLY A 96 11.37 0.89 2.38
CA GLY A 96 12.76 0.74 1.96
C GLY A 96 13.67 0.33 3.11
N LEU A 97 14.97 0.34 2.82
CA LEU A 97 16.06 0.16 3.78
C LEU A 97 16.69 1.52 4.09
#